data_AF-A0A1F2X6C5-F1
#
_entry.id   AF-A0A1F2X6C5-F1
#
_cell.length_a   1.000
_cell.length_b   1.000
_cell.length_c   1.000
_cell.angle_alpha   90.00
_cell.angle_beta   90.00
_cell.angle_gamma   90.00
#
_symmetry.space_group_name_H-M   'P 1'
#
loop_
_entity.id
_entity.type
_entity.pdbx_description
1 polymer ?
#
loop_
_entity_poly.entity_id
_entity_poly.type
_entity_poly.pdbx_seq_one_letter_code
_entity_poly.pdbx_strand_id
1 'polypeptide(L)'
;AAAWIFFDPLYRLLVGPVRAPLEEFGGELTVRMLLEGLLVKLEIVLVAGVILASPFVIYEIWAFIAPGLTSRERRAARPLIPAAMLLFLAGVTMSYFLTGPAVRALLRFIPPETAALLTLNDTILLLLKFYLAFGLGFQLPIVIVLLAKLGLVDSRMLARRWREAVVVIFVMAAIITPT
;
A
#
# COMPACT_ATOMS: atom_id res chain seq x y z
N ALA A 1 13.23 -20.51 -4.47
CA ALA A 1 14.60 -20.14 -4.87
C ALA A 1 14.75 -18.64 -5.11
N ALA A 2 14.00 -18.01 -6.03
CA ALA A 2 14.11 -16.57 -6.31
C ALA A 2 13.89 -15.66 -5.08
N ALA A 3 12.90 -15.96 -4.24
CA ALA A 3 12.58 -15.20 -3.04
C ALA A 3 13.73 -15.07 -2.01
N TRP A 4 14.66 -16.04 -1.97
CA TRP A 4 15.77 -16.02 -1.01
C TRP A 4 16.87 -15.02 -1.40
N ILE A 5 17.06 -14.81 -2.71
CA ILE A 5 18.05 -13.85 -3.24
C ILE A 5 17.54 -12.41 -3.08
N PHE A 6 16.22 -12.21 -3.20
CA PHE A 6 15.61 -10.88 -3.10
C PHE A 6 15.24 -10.48 -1.68
N PHE A 7 15.24 -11.41 -0.71
CA PHE A 7 14.85 -11.13 0.67
C PHE A 7 15.73 -10.06 1.32
N ASP A 8 17.05 -10.20 1.30
CA ASP A 8 17.93 -9.25 2.00
C ASP A 8 17.84 -7.82 1.45
N PRO A 9 17.80 -7.60 0.11
CA PRO A 9 17.53 -6.29 -0.46
C PRO A 9 16.15 -5.73 -0.08
N LEU A 10 15.09 -6.56 -0.16
CA LEU A 10 13.73 -6.15 0.20
C LEU A 10 13.64 -5.79 1.68
N TYR A 11 14.20 -6.60 2.56
CA TYR A 11 14.22 -6.35 4.00
C TYR A 11 14.89 -5.02 4.32
N ARG A 12 16.07 -4.75 3.76
CA ARG A 12 16.77 -3.47 3.97
C ARG A 12 15.98 -2.29 3.43
N LEU A 13 15.35 -2.46 2.26
CA LEU A 13 14.48 -1.45 1.69
C LEU A 13 13.31 -1.15 2.63
N LEU A 14 12.55 -2.17 3.04
CA LEU A 14 11.37 -2.01 3.89
C LEU A 14 11.71 -1.40 5.27
N VAL A 15 12.77 -1.89 5.93
CA VAL A 15 13.12 -1.48 7.29
C VAL A 15 13.84 -0.13 7.33
N GLY A 16 14.54 0.26 6.26
CA GLY A 16 15.35 1.49 6.20
C GLY A 16 14.62 2.76 6.68
N PRO A 17 13.41 3.06 6.15
CA PRO A 17 12.64 4.23 6.55
C PRO A 17 12.19 4.24 8.02
N VAL A 18 12.08 3.08 8.68
CA VAL A 18 11.68 2.96 10.09
C VAL A 18 12.90 3.04 11.00
N ARG A 19 13.99 2.38 10.61
CA ARG A 19 15.20 2.27 11.43
C ARG A 19 15.83 3.62 11.74
N ALA A 20 15.94 4.51 10.76
CA ALA A 20 16.58 5.81 10.97
C ALA A 20 15.82 6.71 11.98
N PRO A 21 14.48 6.89 11.89
CA PRO A 21 13.72 7.55 12.95
C PRO A 21 13.77 6.82 14.29
N LEU A 22 13.82 5.48 14.30
CA LEU A 22 13.81 4.73 15.56
C LEU A 22 15.11 4.90 16.35
N GLU A 23 16.27 4.82 15.67
CA GLU A 23 17.59 5.04 16.27
C GLU A 23 17.74 6.48 16.80
N GLU A 24 17.16 7.48 16.12
CA GLU A 24 17.15 8.89 16.57
C GLU A 24 16.43 9.08 17.92
N PHE A 25 15.40 8.29 18.20
CA PHE A 25 14.61 8.35 19.43
C PHE A 25 15.05 7.29 20.47
N GLY A 26 16.20 6.62 20.25
CA GLY A 26 16.71 5.60 21.15
C GLY A 26 15.84 4.34 21.25
N GLY A 27 15.00 4.07 20.25
CA GLY A 27 14.20 2.87 20.15
C GLY A 27 14.94 1.73 19.43
N GLU A 28 14.43 0.51 19.59
CA GLU A 28 15.00 -0.68 18.96
C GLU A 28 13.92 -1.59 18.37
N LEU A 29 14.30 -2.33 17.31
CA LEU A 29 13.49 -3.41 16.75
C LEU A 29 13.82 -4.70 17.47
N THR A 30 12.82 -5.26 18.15
CA THR A 30 12.94 -6.46 18.97
C THR A 30 12.27 -7.64 18.29
N VAL A 31 12.81 -8.84 18.55
CA VAL A 31 12.20 -10.11 18.16
C VAL A 31 11.71 -10.77 19.45
N ARG A 32 10.41 -11.03 19.53
CA ARG A 32 9.74 -11.58 20.72
C ARG A 32 9.57 -13.09 20.67
N MET A 33 9.39 -13.65 19.48
CA MET A 33 9.11 -15.08 19.30
C MET A 33 10.12 -15.76 18.38
N LEU A 34 10.38 -17.05 18.61
CA LEU A 34 11.30 -17.84 17.78
C LEU A 34 10.85 -17.92 16.30
N LEU A 35 9.53 -18.01 16.07
CA LEU A 35 8.94 -18.12 14.74
C LEU A 35 8.85 -16.78 13.98
N GLU A 36 9.11 -15.67 14.66
CA GLU A 36 8.89 -14.34 14.11
C GLU A 36 9.73 -14.08 12.86
N GLY A 37 11.01 -14.49 12.88
CA GLY A 37 11.89 -14.34 11.73
C GLY A 37 11.43 -15.12 10.49
N LEU A 38 10.73 -16.24 10.70
CA LEU A 38 10.13 -17.00 9.59
C LEU A 38 8.88 -16.30 9.05
N LEU A 39 8.00 -15.81 9.92
CA LEU A 39 6.78 -15.09 9.53
C LEU A 39 7.12 -13.82 8.74
N VAL A 40 8.05 -13.01 9.25
CA VAL A 40 8.55 -11.81 8.55
C VAL A 40 9.05 -12.14 7.15
N LYS A 41 9.81 -13.22 7.00
CA LYS A 41 10.29 -13.67 5.68
C LYS A 41 9.13 -14.00 4.73
N LEU A 42 8.15 -14.75 5.21
CA LEU A 42 6.99 -15.14 4.41
C LEU A 42 6.14 -13.92 4.03
N GLU A 43 5.88 -13.02 4.96
CA GLU A 43 5.11 -11.79 4.74
C GLU A 43 5.77 -10.90 3.67
N ILE A 44 7.07 -10.64 3.79
CA ILE A 44 7.82 -9.81 2.84
C ILE A 44 7.75 -10.41 1.44
N VAL A 45 8.01 -11.71 1.30
CA VAL A 45 8.02 -12.38 0.00
C VAL A 45 6.61 -12.41 -0.60
N LEU A 46 5.58 -12.67 0.21
CA LEU A 46 4.19 -12.70 -0.24
C LEU A 46 3.77 -11.34 -0.81
N VAL A 47 3.99 -10.27 -0.04
CA VAL A 47 3.56 -8.93 -0.44
C VAL A 47 4.40 -8.37 -1.57
N ALA A 48 5.72 -8.59 -1.56
CA ALA A 48 6.57 -8.25 -2.69
C ALA A 48 6.13 -9.00 -3.96
N GLY A 49 5.76 -10.27 -3.83
CA GLY A 49 5.19 -11.07 -4.92
C GLY A 49 3.91 -10.46 -5.47
N VAL A 50 2.98 -10.02 -4.61
CA VAL A 50 1.75 -9.34 -5.01
C VAL A 50 2.05 -8.02 -5.75
N ILE A 51 2.98 -7.21 -5.24
CA ILE A 51 3.37 -5.94 -5.87
C ILE A 51 4.00 -6.18 -7.23
N LEU A 52 4.89 -7.17 -7.36
CA LEU A 52 5.52 -7.53 -8.63
C LEU A 52 4.52 -8.14 -9.63
N ALA A 53 3.55 -8.90 -9.15
CA ALA A 53 2.48 -9.47 -9.96
C ALA A 53 1.39 -8.44 -10.33
N SER A 54 1.37 -7.27 -9.66
CA SER A 54 0.32 -6.25 -9.86
C SER A 54 0.12 -5.82 -11.31
N PRO A 55 1.13 -5.66 -12.19
CA PRO A 55 0.87 -5.29 -13.58
C PRO A 55 0.08 -6.37 -14.32
N PHE A 56 0.39 -7.65 -14.05
CA PHE A 56 -0.35 -8.77 -14.61
C PHE A 56 -1.77 -8.84 -14.06
N VAL A 57 -1.95 -8.68 -12.75
CA VAL A 57 -3.29 -8.65 -12.12
C VAL A 57 -4.14 -7.51 -12.68
N ILE A 58 -3.58 -6.31 -12.83
CA ILE A 58 -4.28 -5.15 -13.43
C ILE A 58 -4.69 -5.45 -14.87
N TYR A 59 -3.81 -6.10 -15.63
CA TYR A 59 -4.12 -6.51 -17.00
C TYR A 59 -5.28 -7.53 -17.04
N GLU A 60 -5.27 -8.54 -16.18
CA GLU A 60 -6.33 -9.55 -16.09
C GLU A 60 -7.67 -8.95 -15.67
N ILE A 61 -7.67 -8.05 -14.67
CA ILE A 61 -8.87 -7.31 -14.28
C ILE A 61 -9.42 -6.53 -15.48
N TRP A 62 -8.56 -5.87 -16.26
CA TRP A 62 -8.99 -5.19 -17.46
C TRP A 62 -9.52 -6.15 -18.53
N ALA A 63 -8.85 -7.28 -18.75
CA ALA A 63 -9.28 -8.30 -19.71
C ALA A 63 -10.66 -8.88 -19.36
N PHE A 64 -11.01 -8.93 -18.08
CA PHE A 64 -12.34 -9.30 -17.60
C PHE A 64 -13.39 -8.20 -17.84
N ILE A 65 -13.04 -6.92 -17.67
CA ILE A 65 -13.97 -5.79 -17.85
C ILE A 65 -14.17 -5.45 -19.34
N ALA A 66 -13.13 -5.56 -20.16
CA ALA A 66 -13.12 -5.13 -21.56
C ALA A 66 -14.23 -5.73 -22.44
N PRO A 67 -14.62 -7.02 -22.30
CA PRO A 67 -15.75 -7.62 -22.99
C PRO A 67 -17.09 -6.91 -22.73
N GLY A 68 -17.30 -6.36 -21.52
CA GLY A 68 -18.52 -5.64 -21.15
C GLY A 68 -18.60 -4.20 -21.68
N LEU A 69 -17.51 -3.68 -22.27
CA LEU A 69 -17.44 -2.33 -22.82
C LEU A 69 -17.79 -2.30 -24.31
N THR A 70 -18.46 -1.23 -24.75
CA THR A 70 -18.63 -0.96 -26.17
C THR A 70 -17.28 -0.70 -26.85
N SER A 71 -17.21 -0.90 -28.18
CA SER A 71 -15.97 -0.70 -28.94
C SER A 71 -15.38 0.71 -28.81
N ARG A 72 -16.22 1.74 -28.64
CA ARG A 72 -15.78 3.13 -28.43
C ARG A 72 -15.20 3.34 -27.02
N GLU A 73 -15.87 2.83 -25.99
CA GLU A 73 -15.42 2.92 -24.60
C GLU A 73 -14.12 2.15 -24.39
N ARG A 74 -14.01 0.94 -24.96
CA ARG A 74 -12.80 0.12 -24.88
C ARG A 74 -11.57 0.85 -25.43
N ARG A 75 -11.71 1.54 -26.56
CA ARG A 75 -10.63 2.34 -27.16
C ARG A 75 -10.22 3.50 -26.25
N ALA A 76 -11.19 4.16 -25.62
CA ALA A 76 -10.95 5.26 -24.70
C ALA A 76 -10.38 4.82 -23.34
N ALA A 77 -10.63 3.58 -22.92
CA ALA A 77 -10.11 2.99 -21.68
C ALA A 77 -8.73 2.34 -21.84
N ARG A 78 -8.32 1.98 -23.06
CA ARG A 78 -7.01 1.38 -23.34
C ARG A 78 -5.80 2.13 -22.75
N PRO A 79 -5.69 3.49 -22.81
CA PRO A 79 -4.57 4.19 -22.18
C PRO A 79 -4.61 4.16 -20.64
N LEU A 80 -5.75 3.81 -20.02
CA LEU A 80 -5.86 3.71 -18.57
C LEU A 80 -5.12 2.49 -18.02
N ILE A 81 -4.84 1.46 -18.82
CA ILE A 81 -4.16 0.24 -18.37
C ILE A 81 -2.71 0.53 -17.96
N PRO A 82 -1.83 1.06 -18.85
CA PRO A 82 -0.48 1.42 -18.42
C PRO A 82 -0.50 2.52 -17.37
N ALA A 83 -1.47 3.44 -17.41
CA ALA A 83 -1.63 4.44 -16.36
C ALA A 83 -1.93 3.80 -15.00
N ALA A 84 -2.80 2.78 -14.93
CA ALA A 84 -3.11 2.04 -13.71
C ALA A 84 -1.89 1.33 -13.13
N MET A 85 -1.09 0.68 -13.98
CA MET A 85 0.17 0.05 -13.58
C MET A 85 1.15 1.07 -12.99
N LEU A 86 1.36 2.19 -13.68
CA LEU A 86 2.22 3.27 -13.21
C LEU A 86 1.71 3.88 -11.91
N LEU A 87 0.40 4.08 -11.80
CA LEU A 87 -0.22 4.69 -10.63
C LEU A 87 -0.16 3.76 -9.41
N PHE A 88 -0.27 2.44 -9.60
CA PHE A 88 -0.06 1.47 -8.53
C PHE A 88 1.38 1.56 -8.00
N LEU A 89 2.37 1.52 -8.89
CA LEU A 89 3.78 1.61 -8.54
C LEU A 89 4.11 2.97 -7.90
N ALA A 90 3.50 4.05 -8.40
CA ALA A 90 3.62 5.38 -7.80
C ALA A 90 3.03 5.42 -6.39
N GLY A 91 1.88 4.79 -6.16
CA GLY A 91 1.27 4.68 -4.82
C GLY A 91 2.17 3.93 -3.83
N VAL A 92 2.68 2.76 -4.23
CA VAL A 92 3.64 1.99 -3.42
C VAL A 92 4.91 2.80 -3.15
N THR A 93 5.45 3.45 -4.17
CA THR A 93 6.67 4.27 -4.04
C THR A 93 6.45 5.49 -3.15
N MET A 94 5.30 6.17 -3.29
CA MET A 94 4.94 7.30 -2.43
C MET A 94 4.81 6.84 -0.97
N SER A 95 4.19 5.69 -0.73
CA SER A 95 4.03 5.17 0.64
C SER A 95 5.37 4.85 1.31
N TYR A 96 6.35 4.34 0.56
CA TYR A 96 7.72 4.14 1.04
C TYR A 96 8.36 5.46 1.52
N PHE A 97 8.25 6.53 0.73
CA PHE A 97 8.79 7.84 1.11
C PHE A 97 8.03 8.47 2.28
N LEU A 98 6.74 8.17 2.44
CA LEU A 98 5.90 8.71 3.51
C LEU A 98 6.11 7.97 4.85
N THR A 99 6.58 6.72 4.83
CA THR A 99 6.83 5.91 6.04
C THR A 99 7.74 6.61 7.03
N GLY A 100 8.92 7.08 6.59
CA GLY A 100 9.90 7.66 7.51
C GLY A 100 9.38 8.89 8.26
N PRO A 101 8.83 9.89 7.55
CA PRO A 101 8.15 11.03 8.18
C PRO A 101 6.99 10.63 9.09
N ALA A 102 6.18 9.64 8.69
CA ALA A 102 5.05 9.17 9.49
C ALA A 102 5.52 8.52 10.80
N VAL A 103 6.48 7.60 10.75
CA VAL A 103 7.06 6.97 11.94
C VAL A 103 7.69 8.02 12.85
N ARG A 104 8.48 8.94 12.29
CA ARG A 104 9.06 10.05 13.06
C ARG A 104 7.99 10.90 13.74
N ALA A 105 6.87 11.17 13.06
CA ALA A 105 5.76 11.90 13.66
C ALA A 105 5.10 11.11 14.80
N LEU A 106 4.94 9.79 14.66
CA LEU A 106 4.39 8.93 15.72
C LEU A 106 5.31 8.85 16.94
N LEU A 107 6.63 8.69 16.73
CA LEU A 107 7.62 8.63 17.80
C LEU A 107 7.67 9.92 18.63
N ARG A 108 7.33 11.08 18.05
CA ARG A 108 7.24 12.35 18.79
C ARG A 108 6.14 12.39 19.86
N PHE A 109 5.17 11.48 19.80
CA PHE A 109 4.14 11.36 20.84
C PHE A 109 4.59 10.48 22.01
N ILE A 110 5.71 9.77 21.88
CA ILE A 110 6.28 8.96 22.96
C ILE A 110 7.03 9.89 23.91
N PRO A 111 6.80 9.80 25.24
CA PRO A 111 7.54 10.58 26.23
C PRO A 111 9.06 10.37 26.09
N PRO A 112 9.87 11.42 26.28
CA PRO A 112 11.32 11.37 26.05
C PRO A 112 12.07 10.41 26.99
N GLU A 113 11.44 10.00 28.09
CA GLU A 113 11.99 9.10 29.10
C GLU A 113 11.61 7.62 28.90
N THR A 114 10.92 7.30 27.80
CA THR A 114 10.54 5.93 27.43
C THR A 114 11.16 5.51 26.10
N ALA A 115 11.82 4.34 26.08
CA ALA A 115 12.33 3.74 24.85
C ALA A 115 11.20 3.10 24.03
N ALA A 116 11.17 3.35 22.72
CA ALA A 116 10.22 2.74 21.80
C ALA A 116 10.70 1.33 21.42
N LEU A 117 10.06 0.29 21.99
CA LEU A 117 10.34 -1.10 21.67
C LEU A 117 9.32 -1.63 20.66
N LEU A 118 9.69 -1.59 19.38
CA LEU A 118 8.85 -2.08 18.29
C LEU A 118 9.17 -3.55 18.01
N THR A 119 8.14 -4.37 17.85
CA THR A 119 8.30 -5.76 17.39
C THR A 119 8.61 -5.75 15.89
N LEU A 120 9.55 -6.58 15.43
CA LEU A 120 9.94 -6.65 14.02
C LEU A 120 8.74 -7.07 13.14
N ASN A 121 8.00 -8.09 13.56
CA ASN A 121 6.83 -8.57 12.81
C ASN A 121 5.72 -7.53 12.68
N ASP A 122 5.32 -6.89 13.79
CA ASP A 122 4.26 -5.88 13.77
C ASP A 122 4.64 -4.69 12.88
N THR A 123 5.92 -4.30 12.94
CA THR A 123 6.46 -3.23 12.09
C THR A 123 6.38 -3.63 10.62
N ILE A 124 6.90 -4.80 10.24
CA ILE A 124 6.87 -5.27 8.86
C ILE A 124 5.44 -5.42 8.35
N LEU A 125 4.57 -6.06 9.13
CA LEU A 125 3.16 -6.23 8.78
C LEU A 125 2.47 -4.88 8.53
N LEU A 126 2.70 -3.89 9.40
CA LEU A 126 2.19 -2.53 9.22
C LEU A 126 2.70 -1.91 7.91
N LEU A 127 4.01 -1.96 7.64
CA LEU A 127 4.57 -1.41 6.42
C LEU A 127 3.99 -2.06 5.16
N LEU A 128 3.91 -3.39 5.16
CA LEU A 128 3.39 -4.14 4.03
C LEU A 128 1.92 -3.83 3.76
N LYS A 129 1.09 -3.77 4.81
CA LYS A 129 -0.32 -3.34 4.70
C LYS A 129 -0.43 -1.91 4.19
N PHE A 130 0.40 -1.01 4.70
CA PHE A 130 0.43 0.39 4.29
C PHE A 130 0.79 0.55 2.81
N TYR A 131 1.79 -0.20 2.33
CA TYR A 131 2.25 -0.15 0.93
C TYR A 131 1.18 -0.68 -0.03
N LEU A 132 0.54 -1.80 0.32
CA LEU A 132 -0.60 -2.31 -0.43
C LEU A 132 -1.78 -1.34 -0.42
N ALA A 133 -2.12 -0.77 0.74
CA ALA A 133 -3.22 0.17 0.87
C ALA A 133 -3.04 1.42 -0.02
N PHE A 134 -1.84 1.98 -0.06
CA PHE A 134 -1.54 3.12 -0.94
C PHE A 134 -1.55 2.74 -2.41
N GLY A 135 -0.93 1.61 -2.78
CA GLY A 135 -0.97 1.11 -4.15
C GLY A 135 -2.40 0.90 -4.66
N LEU A 136 -3.26 0.30 -3.84
CA LEU A 136 -4.68 0.10 -4.14
C LEU A 136 -5.48 1.41 -4.10
N GLY A 137 -5.23 2.28 -3.13
CA GLY A 137 -5.88 3.59 -3.04
C GLY A 137 -5.59 4.46 -4.27
N PHE A 138 -4.39 4.34 -4.83
CA PHE A 138 -4.01 5.00 -6.07
C PHE A 138 -4.72 4.43 -7.31
N GLN A 139 -5.45 3.31 -7.21
CA GLN A 139 -6.33 2.86 -8.29
C GLN A 139 -7.68 3.59 -8.33
N LEU A 140 -8.06 4.26 -7.24
CA LEU A 140 -9.36 4.97 -7.16
C LEU A 140 -9.57 5.98 -8.31
N PRO A 141 -8.59 6.82 -8.70
CA PRO A 141 -8.77 7.72 -9.84
C PRO A 141 -9.07 7.00 -11.15
N ILE A 142 -8.39 5.88 -11.41
CA ILE A 142 -8.62 5.07 -12.61
C ILE A 142 -10.03 4.49 -12.60
N VAL A 143 -10.44 3.91 -11.47
CA VAL A 143 -11.77 3.34 -11.29
C VAL A 143 -12.84 4.42 -11.50
N ILE A 144 -12.68 5.60 -10.89
CA ILE A 144 -13.64 6.70 -11.03
C ILE A 144 -13.73 7.18 -12.48
N VAL A 145 -12.60 7.35 -13.17
CA VAL A 145 -12.61 7.77 -14.59
C VAL A 145 -13.29 6.72 -15.47
N LEU A 146 -13.06 5.43 -15.19
CA LEU A 146 -13.71 4.34 -15.92
C LEU A 146 -15.23 4.33 -15.68
N LEU A 147 -15.66 4.44 -14.43
CA LEU A 147 -17.09 4.51 -14.07
C LEU A 147 -17.78 5.75 -14.65
N ALA A 148 -17.08 6.90 -14.68
CA ALA A 148 -17.59 8.12 -15.29
C ALA A 148 -17.76 7.97 -16.81
N LYS A 149 -16.81 7.30 -17.49
CA LYS A 149 -16.92 7.00 -18.93
C LYS A 149 -18.08 6.05 -19.26
N LEU A 150 -18.40 5.15 -18.33
CA LEU A 150 -19.56 4.25 -18.42
C LEU A 150 -20.90 4.94 -18.10
N GLY A 151 -20.88 6.21 -17.68
CA GLY A 151 -22.08 6.93 -17.24
C GLY A 151 -22.63 6.46 -15.89
N LEU A 152 -21.88 5.64 -15.14
CA LEU A 152 -22.29 5.13 -13.83
C LEU A 152 -22.11 6.16 -12.71
N VAL A 153 -21.23 7.15 -12.91
CA VAL A 153 -20.89 8.18 -11.92
C VAL A 153 -20.77 9.54 -12.59
N ASP A 154 -21.31 10.58 -11.96
CA ASP A 154 -21.16 12.00 -12.37
C ASP A 154 -20.44 12.80 -11.26
N SER A 155 -19.79 13.90 -11.63
CA SER A 155 -19.11 14.83 -10.73
C SER A 155 -20.01 15.31 -9.59
N ARG A 156 -21.28 15.62 -9.91
CA ARG A 156 -22.28 16.00 -8.90
C ARG A 156 -22.58 14.88 -7.90
N MET A 157 -22.58 13.63 -8.35
CA MET A 157 -22.80 12.47 -7.47
C MET A 157 -21.62 12.27 -6.51
N LEU A 158 -20.39 12.36 -7.01
CA LEU A 158 -19.18 12.29 -6.19
C LEU A 158 -19.14 13.42 -5.15
N ALA A 159 -19.42 14.64 -5.59
CA ALA A 159 -19.46 15.81 -4.72
C ALA A 159 -20.58 15.75 -3.69
N ARG A 160 -21.68 15.01 -3.93
CA ARG A 160 -22.75 14.81 -2.94
C ARG A 160 -22.40 13.73 -1.91
N ARG A 161 -21.69 12.69 -2.32
CA ARG A 161 -21.35 11.51 -1.48
C ARG A 161 -19.98 11.59 -0.78
N TRP A 162 -19.30 12.74 -0.82
CA TRP A 162 -17.97 12.88 -0.21
C TRP A 162 -17.94 12.50 1.28
N ARG A 163 -19.01 12.75 2.03
CA ARG A 163 -19.10 12.40 3.46
C ARG A 163 -19.13 10.89 3.68
N GLU A 164 -19.85 10.15 2.84
CA GLU A 164 -19.86 8.69 2.85
C GLU A 164 -18.47 8.14 2.52
N ALA A 165 -17.79 8.72 1.51
CA ALA A 165 -16.44 8.32 1.13
C ALA A 165 -15.44 8.52 2.28
N VAL A 166 -15.51 9.64 3.02
CA VAL A 166 -14.66 9.88 4.19
C VAL A 166 -14.86 8.79 5.25
N VAL A 167 -16.09 8.40 5.54
CA VAL A 167 -16.37 7.33 6.51
C VAL A 167 -15.77 6.00 6.06
N VAL A 168 -15.93 5.63 4.79
CA VAL A 168 -15.34 4.40 4.23
C VAL A 168 -13.81 4.43 4.33
N ILE A 169 -13.17 5.56 4.01
CA ILE A 169 -11.73 5.72 4.12
C ILE A 169 -11.26 5.56 5.58
N PHE A 170 -11.98 6.15 6.54
CA PHE A 170 -11.67 6.01 7.97
C PHE A 170 -11.78 4.57 8.45
N VAL A 171 -12.83 3.84 8.05
CA VAL A 171 -13.01 2.42 8.42
C VAL A 171 -11.87 1.58 7.83
N MET A 172 -11.53 1.78 6.56
CA MET A 172 -10.42 1.09 5.93
C MET A 172 -9.09 1.40 6.61
N ALA A 173 -8.83 2.66 6.94
CA ALA A 173 -7.63 3.09 7.66
C ALA A 173 -7.52 2.43 9.04
N ALA A 174 -8.64 2.29 9.75
CA ALA A 174 -8.69 1.62 11.05
C ALA A 174 -8.42 0.10 10.96
N ILE A 175 -8.81 -0.55 9.86
CA ILE A 175 -8.50 -1.98 9.62
C ILE A 175 -7.02 -2.17 9.25
N ILE A 176 -6.47 -1.25 8.46
CA ILE A 176 -5.10 -1.32 7.97
C ILE A 176 -4.10 -1.03 9.09
N THR A 177 -4.38 -0.03 9.91
CA THR A 177 -3.50 0.41 11.00
C THR A 177 -3.69 -0.53 12.18
N PRO A 178 -2.66 -1.32 12.57
CA PRO A 178 -2.72 -2.08 13.81
C PRO A 178 -2.76 -1.10 14.99
N THR A 179 -3.66 -1.38 15.93
CA THR A 179 -3.76 -0.70 17.25
C THR A 179 -2.86 -1.36 18.27
#